data_AF-A0A951UHH0-F1
#
_entry.id   AF-A0A951UHH0-F1
#
_cell.length_a   1.000
_cell.length_b   1.000
_cell.length_c   1.000
_cell.angle_alpha   90.00
_cell.angle_beta   90.00
_cell.angle_gamma   90.00
#
_symmetry.space_group_name_H-M   'P 1'
#
loop_
_entity.id
_entity.type
_entity.pdbx_description
1 polymer ?
#
loop_
_entity_poly.entity_id
_entity_poly.type
_entity_poly.pdbx_seq_one_letter_code
_entity_poly.pdbx_strand_id
1 'polypeptide(L)'
;MAKKRQKNVWRSELNDIIRGTCGGFLFGIPLLYTMEVWWIGSLAKPQLMMLAIALMFIAVFLLNRTGGFRKRRHNKRAYEATIDTVEAIAIGLACCTFILLLLRELTLETPVKEALGKIIFESVPFTLGVALANQFLGDASRNNFEEQTTADDNTTTKNHDTELYATFADLGATVIGATVIGFNIAPTDEIPMLAAAVSPPWQLAIIATSLLISYGIVFQAGFSDQKKRMQQKGLFQRPSSETIMSYLVSLLSAAIMLWFFQKLTFDDPWTMWLEHTLILGLPATIGGAAGRLAI
;
A
#
# COMPACT_ATOMS: atom_id res chain seq x y z
N MET A 1 -22.03 13.36 -26.17
CA MET A 1 -20.60 13.49 -25.82
C MET A 1 -20.32 13.83 -24.34
N ALA A 2 -21.23 14.50 -23.61
CA ALA A 2 -21.02 14.84 -22.19
C ALA A 2 -20.85 13.62 -21.25
N LYS A 3 -21.62 12.54 -21.44
CA LYS A 3 -21.52 11.30 -20.65
C LYS A 3 -20.15 10.60 -20.76
N LYS A 4 -19.51 10.63 -21.95
CA LYS A 4 -18.16 10.07 -22.16
C LYS A 4 -17.09 10.90 -21.42
N ARG A 5 -17.24 12.23 -21.41
CA ARG A 5 -16.30 13.14 -20.74
C ARG A 5 -16.40 13.04 -19.21
N GLN A 6 -17.62 12.94 -18.66
CA GLN A 6 -17.82 12.67 -17.22
C GLN A 6 -17.27 11.29 -16.81
N LYS A 7 -17.50 10.24 -17.60
CA LYS A 7 -16.98 8.88 -17.29
C LYS A 7 -15.45 8.83 -17.21
N ASN A 8 -14.76 9.73 -17.91
CA ASN A 8 -13.30 9.84 -17.85
C ASN A 8 -12.83 10.59 -16.60
N VAL A 9 -13.60 11.57 -16.10
CA VAL A 9 -13.28 12.28 -14.85
C VAL A 9 -13.42 11.35 -13.65
N TRP A 10 -14.55 10.64 -13.50
CA TRP A 10 -14.72 9.69 -12.38
C TRP A 10 -13.67 8.58 -12.36
N ARG A 11 -13.16 8.19 -13.53
CA ARG A 11 -12.08 7.20 -13.64
C ARG A 11 -10.71 7.78 -13.26
N SER A 12 -10.42 9.05 -13.57
CA SER A 12 -9.17 9.67 -13.14
C SER A 12 -9.15 9.89 -11.64
N GLU A 13 -10.24 10.43 -11.07
CA GLU A 13 -10.35 10.64 -9.62
C GLU A 13 -10.19 9.32 -8.85
N LEU A 14 -10.90 8.26 -9.29
CA LEU A 14 -10.76 6.95 -8.66
C LEU A 14 -9.33 6.41 -8.74
N ASN A 15 -8.63 6.65 -9.86
CA ASN A 15 -7.26 6.21 -10.04
C ASN A 15 -6.29 6.96 -9.13
N ASP A 16 -6.50 8.26 -8.94
CA ASP A 16 -5.72 9.11 -8.04
C ASP A 16 -5.93 8.68 -6.57
N ILE A 17 -7.17 8.34 -6.18
CA ILE A 17 -7.48 7.76 -4.86
C ILE A 17 -6.77 6.42 -4.66
N ILE A 18 -6.88 5.50 -5.63
CA ILE A 18 -6.26 4.17 -5.53
C ILE A 18 -4.74 4.31 -5.41
N ARG A 19 -4.14 5.18 -6.22
CA ARG A 19 -2.69 5.37 -6.19
C ARG A 19 -2.21 6.04 -4.92
N GLY A 20 -2.93 7.07 -4.46
CA GLY A 20 -2.68 7.69 -3.16
C GLY A 20 -2.75 6.65 -2.04
N THR A 21 -3.80 5.83 -2.02
CA THR A 21 -3.98 4.74 -1.06
C THR A 21 -2.82 3.74 -1.09
N CYS A 22 -2.39 3.31 -2.29
CA CYS A 22 -1.24 2.42 -2.47
C CYS A 22 0.05 3.04 -1.93
N GLY A 23 0.29 4.32 -2.21
CA GLY A 23 1.40 5.09 -1.65
C GLY A 23 1.38 5.14 -0.13
N GLY A 24 0.23 5.47 0.44
CA GLY A 24 0.02 5.49 1.88
C GLY A 24 0.34 4.14 2.52
N PHE A 25 -0.10 3.03 1.91
CA PHE A 25 0.22 1.69 2.39
C PHE A 25 1.72 1.36 2.33
N LEU A 26 2.45 1.81 1.31
CA LEU A 26 3.89 1.51 1.20
C LEU A 26 4.72 2.18 2.30
N PHE A 27 4.34 3.39 2.71
CA PHE A 27 5.09 4.14 3.73
C PHE A 27 4.51 4.00 5.14
N GLY A 28 3.19 3.86 5.28
CA GLY A 28 2.49 3.89 6.56
C GLY A 28 2.31 2.54 7.23
N ILE A 29 2.40 1.43 6.49
CA ILE A 29 2.08 0.09 7.05
C ILE A 29 3.00 -0.36 8.18
N PRO A 30 4.34 -0.16 8.11
CA PRO A 30 5.20 -0.51 9.25
C PRO A 30 4.74 0.17 10.53
N LEU A 31 4.45 1.48 10.47
CA LEU A 31 4.02 2.27 11.63
C LEU A 31 2.63 1.85 12.12
N LEU A 32 1.72 1.51 11.20
CA LEU A 32 0.40 0.97 11.54
C LEU A 32 0.45 -0.34 12.33
N TYR A 33 1.58 -1.02 12.39
CA TYR A 33 1.81 -2.24 13.16
C TYR A 33 2.61 -2.01 14.45
N THR A 34 3.07 -0.78 14.73
CA THR A 34 3.91 -0.48 15.89
C THR A 34 3.09 -0.15 17.12
N MET A 35 3.40 -0.79 18.26
CA MET A 35 2.73 -0.51 19.53
C MET A 35 3.00 0.90 20.02
N GLU A 36 4.17 1.46 19.72
CA GLU A 36 4.59 2.77 20.21
C GLU A 36 3.64 3.88 19.73
N VAL A 37 3.27 3.87 18.45
CA VAL A 37 2.39 4.90 17.89
C VAL A 37 0.97 4.73 18.43
N TRP A 38 0.48 3.50 18.60
CA TRP A 38 -0.83 3.23 19.19
C TRP A 38 -0.93 3.71 20.64
N TRP A 39 0.10 3.47 21.46
CA TRP A 39 0.12 3.90 22.85
C TRP A 39 0.26 5.42 23.00
N ILE A 40 1.10 6.04 22.17
CA ILE A 40 1.20 7.51 22.14
C ILE A 40 -0.16 8.10 21.73
N GLY A 41 -0.81 7.49 20.73
CA GLY A 41 -2.15 7.85 20.29
C GLY A 41 -3.19 7.71 21.40
N SER A 42 -3.24 6.58 22.10
CA SER A 42 -4.25 6.31 23.13
C SER A 42 -4.16 7.28 24.31
N LEU A 43 -2.95 7.69 24.67
CA LEU A 43 -2.67 8.60 25.78
C LEU A 43 -2.65 10.08 25.36
N ALA A 44 -2.84 10.38 24.06
CA ALA A 44 -2.71 11.73 23.55
C ALA A 44 -3.71 12.71 24.20
N LYS A 45 -3.21 13.89 24.55
CA LYS A 45 -4.05 15.01 24.99
C LYS A 45 -4.72 15.64 23.75
N PRO A 46 -5.97 16.15 23.85
CA PRO A 46 -6.66 16.79 22.72
C PRO A 46 -5.86 17.92 22.06
N GLN A 47 -5.06 18.65 22.83
CA GLN A 47 -4.19 19.71 22.31
C GLN A 47 -3.10 19.19 21.37
N LEU A 48 -2.49 18.03 21.69
CA LEU A 48 -1.49 17.39 20.84
C LEU A 48 -2.12 16.79 19.59
N MET A 49 -3.35 16.27 19.69
CA MET A 49 -4.11 15.79 18.53
C MET A 49 -4.40 16.92 17.55
N MET A 50 -4.84 18.08 18.05
CA MET A 50 -5.04 19.27 17.20
C MET A 50 -3.73 19.74 16.56
N LEU A 51 -2.63 19.72 17.31
CA LEU A 51 -1.31 20.05 16.78
C LEU A 51 -0.87 19.07 15.69
N ALA A 52 -1.08 17.76 15.89
CA ALA A 52 -0.76 16.72 14.91
C ALA A 52 -1.55 16.91 13.61
N ILE A 53 -2.86 17.18 13.71
CA ILE A 53 -3.69 17.50 12.53
C ILE A 53 -3.18 18.76 11.82
N ALA A 54 -2.85 19.82 12.57
CA ALA A 54 -2.35 21.06 11.98
C ALA A 54 -1.01 20.85 11.27
N LEU A 55 -0.06 20.13 11.89
CA LEU A 55 1.24 19.82 11.30
C LEU A 55 1.12 18.91 10.09
N MET A 56 0.27 17.88 10.16
CA MET A 56 -0.05 17.01 9.04
C MET A 56 -0.61 17.81 7.86
N PHE A 57 -1.58 18.69 8.13
CA PHE A 57 -2.15 19.56 7.10
C PHE A 57 -1.10 20.46 6.47
N ILE A 58 -0.27 21.12 7.28
CA ILE A 58 0.80 21.99 6.79
C ILE A 58 1.80 21.20 5.94
N ALA A 59 2.26 20.04 6.41
CA ALA A 59 3.24 19.22 5.70
C ALA A 59 2.72 18.75 4.33
N VAL A 60 1.49 18.22 4.30
CA VAL A 60 0.85 17.74 3.08
C VAL A 60 0.52 18.89 2.13
N PHE A 61 0.04 20.01 2.66
CA PHE A 61 -0.18 21.22 1.86
C PHE A 61 1.10 21.74 1.24
N LEU A 62 2.21 21.74 1.99
CA LEU A 62 3.51 22.11 1.47
C LEU A 62 3.99 21.15 0.39
N LEU A 63 3.85 19.84 0.56
CA LEU A 63 4.18 18.85 -0.48
C LEU A 63 3.35 19.06 -1.75
N ASN A 64 2.04 19.24 -1.62
CA ASN A 64 1.15 19.49 -2.75
C ASN A 64 1.45 20.84 -3.45
N ARG A 65 1.96 21.82 -2.69
CA ARG A 65 2.35 23.12 -3.22
C ARG A 65 3.73 23.11 -3.87
N THR A 66 4.73 22.44 -3.28
CA THR A 66 6.12 22.39 -3.78
C THR A 66 6.33 21.34 -4.85
N GLY A 67 5.57 20.24 -4.82
CA GLY A 67 5.51 19.24 -5.88
C GLY A 67 4.95 19.75 -7.20
N GLY A 68 4.47 20.99 -7.22
CA GLY A 68 4.14 21.74 -8.42
C GLY A 68 5.34 22.20 -9.26
N PHE A 69 6.38 21.38 -9.48
CA PHE A 69 7.27 21.52 -10.65
C PHE A 69 6.58 21.12 -11.96
N ARG A 70 5.27 21.37 -12.04
CA ARG A 70 4.48 21.27 -13.26
C ARG A 70 4.88 22.44 -14.16
N LYS A 71 5.93 22.25 -14.97
CA LYS A 71 6.04 22.95 -16.24
C LYS A 71 4.72 22.75 -16.99
N ARG A 72 4.02 23.87 -17.23
CA ARG A 72 2.81 24.02 -18.05
C ARG A 72 1.50 23.45 -17.49
N ARG A 73 0.84 24.24 -16.63
CA ARG A 73 -0.34 25.03 -17.07
C ARG A 73 -0.60 26.11 -16.02
N HIS A 74 -0.40 27.34 -16.48
CA HIS A 74 -0.65 28.61 -15.83
C HIS A 74 -1.84 28.56 -14.84
N ASN A 75 -1.61 28.97 -13.59
CA ASN A 75 -2.62 29.28 -12.57
C ASN A 75 -3.27 28.09 -11.80
N LYS A 76 -2.47 27.23 -11.13
CA LYS A 76 -3.00 26.41 -10.03
C LYS A 76 -3.32 27.33 -8.84
N ARG A 77 -4.60 27.57 -8.60
CA ARG A 77 -5.10 28.35 -7.46
C ARG A 77 -4.72 27.59 -6.18
N ALA A 78 -4.30 28.29 -5.11
CA ALA A 78 -4.02 27.66 -3.81
C ALA A 78 -5.15 26.73 -3.31
N TYR A 79 -6.37 27.01 -3.78
CA TYR A 79 -7.57 26.19 -3.60
C TYR A 79 -7.43 24.73 -4.08
N GLU A 80 -6.81 24.46 -5.24
CA GLU A 80 -6.62 23.09 -5.73
C GLU A 80 -5.68 22.31 -4.80
N ALA A 81 -4.58 22.92 -4.37
CA ALA A 81 -3.66 22.30 -3.42
C ALA A 81 -4.33 22.02 -2.06
N THR A 82 -5.26 22.86 -1.63
CA THR A 82 -6.07 22.60 -0.44
C THR A 82 -6.98 21.39 -0.62
N ILE A 83 -7.64 21.24 -1.78
CA ILE A 83 -8.49 20.08 -2.08
C ILE A 83 -7.65 18.80 -2.06
N ASP A 84 -6.53 18.77 -2.79
CA ASP A 84 -5.63 17.62 -2.86
C ASP A 84 -5.11 17.22 -1.45
N THR A 85 -4.92 18.22 -0.57
CA THR A 85 -4.50 18.01 0.82
C THR A 85 -5.60 17.39 1.67
N VAL A 86 -6.82 17.93 1.58
CA VAL A 86 -7.98 17.40 2.31
C VAL A 86 -8.29 15.98 1.85
N GLU A 87 -8.19 15.71 0.56
CA GLU A 87 -8.37 14.38 -0.01
C GLU A 87 -7.31 13.40 0.51
N ALA A 88 -6.02 13.77 0.48
CA ALA A 88 -4.96 12.92 0.99
C ALA A 88 -5.16 12.58 2.48
N ILE A 89 -5.52 13.57 3.31
CA ILE A 89 -5.81 13.37 4.74
C ILE A 89 -7.03 12.46 4.93
N ALA A 90 -8.08 12.66 4.15
CA ALA A 90 -9.29 11.83 4.22
C ALA A 90 -8.99 10.36 3.88
N ILE A 91 -8.19 10.12 2.84
CA ILE A 91 -7.71 8.78 2.48
C ILE A 91 -6.88 8.19 3.63
N GLY A 92 -5.94 8.97 4.18
CA GLY A 92 -5.08 8.51 5.27
C GLY A 92 -5.87 8.12 6.52
N LEU A 93 -6.79 8.98 6.97
CA LEU A 93 -7.67 8.69 8.10
C LEU A 93 -8.55 7.46 7.85
N ALA A 94 -9.14 7.34 6.66
CA ALA A 94 -10.00 6.21 6.32
C ALA A 94 -9.23 4.89 6.28
N CYS A 95 -8.08 4.85 5.61
CA CYS A 95 -7.24 3.66 5.51
C CYS A 95 -6.65 3.24 6.86
N CYS A 96 -6.17 4.19 7.67
CA CYS A 96 -5.66 3.89 9.02
C CYS A 96 -6.78 3.33 9.91
N THR A 97 -7.96 3.96 9.90
CA THR A 97 -9.13 3.46 10.64
C THR A 97 -9.48 2.04 10.19
N PHE A 98 -9.50 1.79 8.88
CA PHE A 98 -9.80 0.46 8.33
C PHE A 98 -8.78 -0.59 8.77
N ILE A 99 -7.48 -0.32 8.71
CA ILE A 99 -6.45 -1.26 9.13
C ILE A 99 -6.48 -1.50 10.64
N LEU A 100 -6.65 -0.46 11.46
CA LEU A 100 -6.74 -0.64 12.92
C LEU A 100 -7.97 -1.47 13.33
N LEU A 101 -9.10 -1.32 12.63
CA LEU A 101 -10.26 -2.19 12.81
C LEU A 101 -9.96 -3.62 12.36
N LEU A 102 -9.29 -3.79 11.23
CA LEU A 102 -8.91 -5.08 10.67
C LEU A 102 -7.97 -5.86 11.60
N LEU A 103 -7.03 -5.15 12.24
CA LEU A 103 -6.08 -5.67 13.22
C LEU A 103 -6.67 -5.88 14.61
N ARG A 104 -7.95 -5.55 14.82
CA ARG A 104 -8.64 -5.58 16.12
C ARG A 104 -8.06 -4.68 17.20
N GLU A 105 -7.16 -3.76 16.83
CA GLU A 105 -6.63 -2.72 17.74
C GLU A 105 -7.68 -1.63 18.02
N LEU A 106 -8.59 -1.42 17.07
CA LEU A 106 -9.79 -0.59 17.25
C LEU A 106 -11.02 -1.49 17.39
N THR A 107 -11.71 -1.41 18.52
CA THR A 107 -12.99 -2.10 18.75
C THR A 107 -14.09 -1.12 19.12
N LEU A 108 -15.35 -1.53 19.02
CA LEU A 108 -16.49 -0.69 19.42
C LEU A 108 -16.51 -0.36 20.92
N GLU A 109 -15.72 -1.08 21.71
CA GLU A 109 -15.57 -0.88 23.15
C GLU A 109 -14.46 0.12 23.49
N THR A 110 -13.58 0.42 22.52
CA THR A 110 -12.51 1.40 22.74
C THR A 110 -13.10 2.80 23.00
N PRO A 111 -12.62 3.51 24.03
CA PRO A 111 -13.04 4.88 24.27
C PRO A 111 -12.79 5.76 23.04
N VAL A 112 -13.77 6.57 22.65
CA VAL A 112 -13.70 7.42 21.45
C VAL A 112 -12.44 8.30 21.43
N LYS A 113 -12.00 8.77 22.61
CA LYS A 113 -10.78 9.58 22.73
C LYS A 113 -9.52 8.80 22.33
N GLU A 114 -9.40 7.56 22.79
CA GLU A 114 -8.28 6.67 22.45
C GLU A 114 -8.31 6.32 20.96
N ALA A 115 -9.49 5.99 20.44
CA ALA A 115 -9.70 5.69 19.04
C ALA A 115 -9.23 6.84 18.13
N LEU A 116 -9.67 8.07 18.42
CA LEU A 116 -9.28 9.26 17.66
C LEU A 116 -7.77 9.53 17.76
N GLY A 117 -7.19 9.33 18.93
CA GLY A 117 -5.75 9.52 19.15
C GLY A 117 -4.91 8.57 18.29
N LYS A 118 -5.22 7.28 18.32
CA LYS A 118 -4.58 6.26 17.45
C LYS A 118 -4.71 6.64 15.97
N ILE A 119 -5.94 6.89 15.52
CA ILE A 119 -6.22 7.21 14.11
C ILE A 119 -5.44 8.46 13.64
N ILE A 120 -5.42 9.53 14.44
CA ILE A 120 -4.75 10.78 14.05
C ILE A 120 -3.24 10.57 13.93
N PHE A 121 -2.61 9.96 14.93
CA PHE A 121 -1.15 9.79 14.92
C PHE A 121 -0.69 8.84 13.80
N GLU A 122 -1.43 7.76 13.56
CA GLU A 122 -1.16 6.84 12.45
C GLU A 122 -1.39 7.47 11.07
N SER A 123 -2.38 8.36 10.96
CA SER A 123 -2.67 9.03 9.70
C SER A 123 -1.56 9.98 9.26
N VAL A 124 -0.68 10.45 10.15
CA VAL A 124 0.40 11.38 9.81
C VAL A 124 1.37 10.76 8.79
N PRO A 125 2.10 9.67 9.10
CA PRO A 125 3.01 9.05 8.13
C PRO A 125 2.28 8.50 6.92
N PHE A 126 1.07 7.94 7.11
CA PHE A 126 0.28 7.40 6.02
C PHE A 126 -0.09 8.47 4.99
N THR A 127 -0.57 9.63 5.45
CA THR A 127 -0.97 10.74 4.57
C THR A 127 0.23 11.33 3.83
N LEU A 128 1.41 11.38 4.46
CA LEU A 128 2.63 11.74 3.76
C LEU A 128 2.94 10.76 2.63
N GLY A 129 2.78 9.46 2.86
CA GLY A 129 2.89 8.43 1.82
C GLY A 129 1.91 8.64 0.66
N VAL A 130 0.65 8.98 0.96
CA VAL A 130 -0.39 9.32 -0.03
C VAL A 130 0.06 10.51 -0.90
N ALA A 131 0.52 11.59 -0.26
CA ALA A 131 0.94 12.81 -0.95
C ALA A 131 2.18 12.59 -1.84
N LEU A 132 3.19 11.88 -1.33
CA LEU A 132 4.41 11.57 -2.06
C LEU A 132 4.13 10.67 -3.28
N ALA A 133 3.26 9.67 -3.12
CA ALA A 133 2.86 8.82 -4.23
C ALA A 133 2.10 9.61 -5.31
N ASN A 134 1.19 10.51 -4.93
CA ASN A 134 0.48 11.36 -5.88
C ASN A 134 1.43 12.29 -6.64
N GLN A 135 2.49 12.77 -5.99
CA GLN A 135 3.49 13.62 -6.61
C GLN A 135 4.43 12.84 -7.56
N PHE A 136 5.13 11.82 -7.06
CA PHE A 136 6.21 11.16 -7.82
C PHE A 136 5.71 10.29 -8.96
N LEU A 137 4.57 9.63 -8.77
CA LEU A 137 4.07 8.68 -9.78
C LEU A 137 3.15 9.39 -10.79
N GLY A 138 2.84 10.68 -10.56
CA GLY A 138 1.80 11.47 -11.24
C GLY A 138 2.22 11.77 -12.66
N ASP A 139 3.51 12.07 -12.75
CA ASP A 139 4.20 12.45 -13.96
C ASP A 139 4.51 11.23 -14.84
N ALA A 140 4.77 10.06 -14.25
CA ALA A 140 5.10 8.83 -15.00
C ALA A 140 3.93 8.34 -15.89
N SER A 141 2.70 8.37 -15.37
CA SER A 141 1.52 7.86 -16.11
C SER A 141 1.06 8.79 -17.23
N ARG A 142 1.40 10.09 -17.16
CA ARG A 142 1.02 11.11 -18.16
C ARG A 142 1.97 11.16 -19.36
N ASN A 143 3.27 10.98 -19.14
CA ASN A 143 4.27 10.96 -20.21
C ASN A 143 4.14 9.71 -21.09
N ASN A 144 3.77 8.56 -20.51
CA ASN A 144 3.58 7.30 -21.25
C ASN A 144 2.37 7.31 -22.22
N PHE A 145 1.45 8.27 -22.07
CA PHE A 145 0.31 8.43 -22.99
C PHE A 145 0.67 9.22 -24.26
N GLU A 146 1.72 10.06 -24.23
CA GLU A 146 2.14 10.86 -25.40
C GLU A 146 3.20 10.15 -26.26
N GLU A 147 4.03 9.26 -25.68
CA GLU A 147 5.03 8.48 -26.44
C GLU A 147 4.46 7.25 -27.18
N GLN A 148 3.22 6.82 -26.89
CA GLN A 148 2.62 5.60 -27.46
C GLN A 148 1.92 5.79 -28.82
N THR A 149 1.91 6.99 -29.41
CA THR A 149 1.32 7.20 -30.75
C THR A 149 2.26 6.92 -31.92
N THR A 150 3.52 6.51 -31.67
CA THR A 150 4.53 6.35 -32.74
C THR A 150 5.31 5.03 -32.75
N ALA A 151 4.96 4.05 -31.92
CA ALA A 151 5.63 2.75 -31.93
C ALA A 151 4.63 1.66 -32.31
N ASP A 152 4.34 1.55 -33.60
CA ASP A 152 3.63 0.41 -34.18
C ASP A 152 4.62 -0.59 -34.79
N ASP A 153 4.29 -1.85 -34.54
CA ASP A 153 4.72 -3.11 -35.15
C ASP A 153 6.11 -3.23 -35.78
N ASN A 154 6.92 -4.13 -35.20
CA ASN A 154 7.58 -5.23 -35.93
C ASN A 154 8.12 -6.29 -34.96
N THR A 155 7.59 -7.52 -35.10
CA THR A 155 8.27 -8.85 -35.11
C THR A 155 9.20 -9.21 -33.92
N THR A 156 9.28 -10.41 -33.33
CA THR A 156 8.82 -11.79 -33.59
C THR A 156 9.31 -12.64 -32.40
N THR A 157 8.62 -13.75 -32.08
CA THR A 157 9.11 -14.91 -31.29
C THR A 157 9.76 -14.61 -29.92
N LYS A 158 8.95 -14.49 -28.87
CA LYS A 158 9.44 -14.56 -27.48
C LYS A 158 9.73 -15.99 -27.08
N ASN A 159 11.01 -16.28 -26.83
CA ASN A 159 11.50 -17.55 -26.33
C ASN A 159 11.00 -17.83 -24.91
N HIS A 160 10.70 -19.10 -24.63
CA HIS A 160 10.28 -19.60 -23.30
C HIS A 160 11.30 -19.25 -22.19
N ASP A 161 12.58 -19.10 -22.56
CA ASP A 161 13.65 -18.70 -21.64
C ASP A 161 13.47 -17.27 -21.12
N THR A 162 13.03 -16.34 -21.98
CA THR A 162 12.79 -14.93 -21.59
C THR A 162 11.62 -14.81 -20.60
N GLU A 163 10.60 -15.67 -20.70
CA GLU A 163 9.49 -15.69 -19.76
C GLU A 163 9.88 -16.25 -18.39
N LEU A 164 10.78 -17.25 -18.35
CA LEU A 164 11.33 -17.77 -17.11
C LEU A 164 12.19 -16.72 -16.41
N TYR A 165 13.07 -16.03 -17.13
CA TYR A 165 13.87 -14.94 -16.55
C TYR A 165 13.01 -13.80 -15.99
N ALA A 166 11.95 -13.40 -16.70
CA ALA A 166 11.02 -12.38 -16.22
C ALA A 166 10.31 -12.83 -14.93
N THR A 167 9.89 -14.10 -14.88
CA THR A 167 9.22 -14.68 -13.70
C THR A 167 10.18 -14.75 -12.51
N PHE A 168 11.43 -15.18 -12.71
CA PHE A 168 12.44 -15.21 -11.65
C PHE A 168 12.80 -13.80 -11.15
N ALA A 169 12.91 -12.82 -12.05
CA ALA A 169 13.12 -11.43 -11.68
C ALA A 169 11.96 -10.90 -10.83
N ASP A 170 10.71 -11.14 -11.25
CA ASP A 170 9.50 -10.76 -10.51
C ASP A 170 9.46 -11.42 -9.11
N LEU A 171 9.73 -12.72 -9.01
CA LEU A 171 9.81 -13.43 -7.73
C LEU A 171 10.91 -12.86 -6.83
N GLY A 172 12.11 -12.61 -7.38
CA GLY A 172 13.21 -12.00 -6.64
C GLY A 172 12.85 -10.61 -6.12
N ALA A 173 12.19 -9.79 -6.95
CA ALA A 173 11.67 -8.49 -6.57
C ALA A 173 10.66 -8.59 -5.43
N THR A 174 9.74 -9.56 -5.51
CA THR A 174 8.74 -9.80 -4.46
C THR A 174 9.41 -10.17 -3.15
N VAL A 175 10.38 -11.08 -3.16
CA VAL A 175 11.10 -11.45 -1.94
C VAL A 175 11.81 -10.24 -1.35
N ILE A 176 12.57 -9.49 -2.16
CA ILE A 176 13.30 -8.30 -1.68
C ILE A 176 12.33 -7.28 -1.08
N GLY A 177 11.26 -6.93 -1.80
CA GLY A 177 10.28 -5.96 -1.32
C GLY A 177 9.54 -6.43 -0.06
N ALA A 178 9.15 -7.70 -0.02
CA ALA A 178 8.48 -8.30 1.13
C ALA A 178 9.41 -8.31 2.35
N THR A 179 10.69 -8.63 2.16
CA THR A 179 11.70 -8.58 3.21
C THR A 179 11.90 -7.14 3.68
N VAL A 180 12.10 -6.15 2.80
CA VAL A 180 12.34 -4.75 3.21
C VAL A 180 11.22 -4.21 4.11
N ILE A 181 9.96 -4.47 3.78
CA ILE A 181 8.84 -4.03 4.62
C ILE A 181 8.69 -4.95 5.85
N GLY A 182 8.70 -6.26 5.65
CA GLY A 182 8.51 -7.24 6.71
C GLY A 182 9.58 -7.19 7.80
N PHE A 183 10.83 -6.85 7.49
CA PHE A 183 11.93 -6.78 8.47
C PHE A 183 11.74 -5.68 9.52
N ASN A 184 10.94 -4.66 9.23
CA ASN A 184 10.63 -3.61 10.21
C ASN A 184 9.60 -4.06 11.26
N ILE A 185 8.93 -5.20 11.04
CA ILE A 185 7.81 -5.67 11.88
C ILE A 185 8.07 -7.10 12.39
N ALA A 186 8.72 -7.96 11.61
CA ALA A 186 9.01 -9.34 11.97
C ALA A 186 9.75 -9.53 13.31
N PRO A 187 10.75 -8.70 13.71
CA PRO A 187 11.43 -8.89 14.99
C PRO A 187 10.62 -8.41 16.21
N THR A 188 9.48 -7.76 15.99
CA THR A 188 8.77 -7.02 17.03
C THR A 188 7.74 -7.90 17.76
N ASP A 189 7.23 -7.45 18.91
CA ASP A 189 6.29 -8.23 19.75
C ASP A 189 4.82 -8.03 19.36
N GLU A 190 4.57 -7.21 18.34
CA GLU A 190 3.25 -6.87 17.83
C GLU A 190 2.62 -8.03 17.09
N ILE A 191 3.41 -8.85 16.38
CA ILE A 191 2.89 -10.01 15.66
C ILE A 191 2.18 -10.99 16.60
N PRO A 192 2.81 -11.49 17.69
CA PRO A 192 2.11 -12.38 18.62
C PRO A 192 0.96 -11.69 19.37
N MET A 193 1.10 -10.41 19.71
CA MET A 193 0.01 -9.66 20.36
C MET A 193 -1.22 -9.55 19.45
N LEU A 194 -1.03 -9.16 18.20
CA LEU A 194 -2.09 -9.09 17.20
C LEU A 194 -2.68 -10.48 16.91
N ALA A 195 -1.85 -11.52 16.87
CA ALA A 195 -2.31 -12.91 16.67
C ALA A 195 -3.30 -13.34 17.75
N ALA A 196 -3.03 -12.99 19.00
CA ALA A 196 -3.92 -13.28 20.11
C ALA A 196 -5.24 -12.48 20.06
N ALA A 197 -5.23 -11.27 19.47
CA ALA A 197 -6.40 -10.39 19.41
C ALA A 197 -7.33 -10.69 18.22
N VAL A 198 -6.79 -11.24 17.12
CA VAL A 198 -7.52 -11.43 15.87
C VAL A 198 -8.22 -12.79 15.84
N SER A 199 -9.55 -12.77 15.65
CA SER A 199 -10.33 -14.01 15.52
C SER A 199 -10.35 -14.56 14.07
N PRO A 200 -10.70 -15.85 13.84
CA PRO A 200 -10.58 -16.48 12.52
C PRO A 200 -11.28 -15.75 11.35
N PRO A 201 -12.48 -15.15 11.52
CA PRO A 201 -13.09 -14.36 10.45
C PRO A 201 -12.25 -13.14 10.04
N TRP A 202 -11.52 -12.53 10.96
CA TRP A 202 -10.66 -11.38 10.70
C TRP A 202 -9.37 -11.79 9.99
N GLN A 203 -8.84 -12.98 10.25
CA GLN A 203 -7.72 -13.53 9.48
C GLN A 203 -8.09 -13.67 8.00
N LEU A 204 -9.30 -14.17 7.69
CA LEU A 204 -9.80 -14.20 6.31
C LEU A 204 -9.93 -12.80 5.70
N ALA A 205 -10.38 -11.82 6.49
CA ALA A 205 -10.44 -10.43 6.06
C ALA A 205 -9.04 -9.84 5.79
N ILE A 206 -8.01 -10.21 6.57
CA ILE A 206 -6.62 -9.83 6.35
C ILE A 206 -6.13 -10.40 5.02
N ILE A 207 -6.36 -11.69 4.74
CA ILE A 207 -6.01 -12.32 3.45
C ILE A 207 -6.68 -11.61 2.28
N ALA A 208 -7.98 -11.32 2.39
CA ALA A 208 -8.73 -10.63 1.35
C ALA A 208 -8.19 -9.21 1.12
N THR A 209 -7.86 -8.51 2.20
CA THR A 209 -7.32 -7.15 2.16
C THR A 209 -5.91 -7.13 1.56
N SER A 210 -5.02 -8.05 1.94
CA SER A 210 -3.66 -8.12 1.38
C SER A 210 -3.69 -8.38 -0.12
N LEU A 211 -4.57 -9.26 -0.60
CA LEU A 211 -4.76 -9.51 -2.03
C LEU A 211 -5.31 -8.28 -2.76
N LEU A 212 -6.30 -7.59 -2.18
CA LEU A 212 -6.90 -6.40 -2.77
C LEU A 212 -5.86 -5.27 -2.90
N ILE A 213 -5.12 -4.98 -1.82
CA ILE A 213 -4.10 -3.92 -1.83
C ILE A 213 -2.98 -4.27 -2.81
N SER A 214 -2.49 -5.52 -2.82
CA SER A 214 -1.47 -6.00 -3.76
C SER A 214 -1.92 -5.81 -5.21
N TYR A 215 -3.15 -6.19 -5.53
CA TYR A 215 -3.74 -5.98 -6.85
C TYR A 215 -3.82 -4.48 -7.20
N GLY A 216 -4.23 -3.65 -6.24
CA GLY A 216 -4.29 -2.20 -6.38
C GLY A 216 -2.93 -1.60 -6.75
N ILE A 217 -1.88 -2.00 -6.02
CA ILE A 217 -0.50 -1.56 -6.22
C ILE A 217 -0.01 -1.95 -7.62
N VAL A 218 -0.16 -3.21 -8.03
CA VAL A 218 0.43 -3.68 -9.29
C VAL A 218 -0.36 -3.23 -10.52
N PHE A 219 -1.70 -3.26 -10.48
CA PHE A 219 -2.54 -3.17 -11.69
C PHE A 219 -3.39 -1.92 -11.81
N GLN A 220 -3.81 -1.30 -10.70
CA GLN A 220 -4.66 -0.11 -10.76
C GLN A 220 -3.87 1.18 -10.62
N ALA A 221 -2.93 1.24 -9.69
CA ALA A 221 -2.28 2.47 -9.30
C ALA A 221 -1.28 3.02 -10.35
N GLY A 222 -1.31 2.52 -11.60
CA GLY A 222 -0.54 3.05 -12.72
C GLY A 222 0.98 2.85 -12.59
N PHE A 223 1.42 2.04 -11.63
CA PHE A 223 2.83 1.73 -11.41
C PHE A 223 3.42 0.80 -12.48
N SER A 224 2.58 0.01 -13.16
CA SER A 224 2.98 -0.87 -14.26
C SER A 224 2.43 -0.36 -15.59
N ASP A 225 3.20 -0.55 -16.66
CA ASP A 225 2.81 -0.29 -18.06
C ASP A 225 1.61 -1.20 -18.43
N GLN A 226 0.40 -0.77 -18.06
CA GLN A 226 -0.83 -1.57 -17.97
C GLN A 226 -1.19 -2.27 -19.30
N LYS A 227 -0.74 -1.72 -20.44
CA LYS A 227 -0.94 -2.33 -21.76
C LYS A 227 0.07 -3.42 -22.10
N LYS A 228 1.33 -3.34 -21.66
CA LYS A 228 2.34 -4.38 -21.92
C LYS A 228 2.11 -5.65 -21.12
N ARG A 229 1.63 -5.54 -19.87
CA ARG A 229 1.34 -6.71 -19.01
C ARG A 229 0.02 -7.41 -19.38
N MET A 230 -1.04 -6.65 -19.72
CA MET A 230 -2.33 -7.24 -20.14
C MET A 230 -2.30 -7.93 -21.52
N GLN A 231 -1.27 -7.69 -22.33
CA GLN A 231 -1.08 -8.35 -23.64
C GLN A 231 -0.22 -9.61 -23.60
N GLN A 232 0.42 -9.94 -22.46
CA GLN A 232 1.22 -11.16 -22.33
C GLN A 232 0.31 -12.34 -21.91
N LYS A 233 0.14 -13.30 -22.82
CA LYS A 233 -0.78 -14.45 -22.71
C LYS A 233 -0.11 -15.71 -22.13
N GLY A 234 0.58 -15.60 -21.01
CA GLY A 234 0.99 -16.78 -20.22
C GLY A 234 -0.14 -17.29 -19.32
N LEU A 235 -0.26 -18.60 -19.11
CA LEU A 235 -1.22 -19.21 -18.17
C LEU A 235 -1.00 -18.75 -16.71
N PHE A 236 0.21 -18.29 -16.38
CA PHE A 236 0.60 -17.69 -15.09
C PHE A 236 0.62 -16.15 -15.09
N GLN A 237 0.39 -15.50 -16.24
CA GLN A 237 0.46 -14.04 -16.42
C GLN A 237 -0.94 -13.37 -16.41
N ARG A 238 -1.97 -14.07 -15.92
CA ARG A 238 -3.26 -13.42 -15.65
C ARG A 238 -3.12 -12.57 -14.37
N PRO A 239 -3.74 -11.38 -14.31
CA PRO A 239 -3.60 -10.48 -13.15
C PRO A 239 -3.91 -11.14 -11.80
N SER A 240 -4.87 -12.08 -11.77
CA SER A 240 -5.24 -12.82 -10.57
C SER A 240 -4.20 -13.87 -10.17
N SER A 241 -3.70 -14.69 -11.11
CA SER A 241 -2.70 -15.73 -10.81
C SER A 241 -1.38 -15.11 -10.38
N GLU A 242 -1.00 -14.00 -10.99
CA GLU A 242 0.22 -13.26 -10.67
C GLU A 242 0.14 -12.64 -9.26
N THR A 243 -1.02 -12.08 -8.88
CA THR A 243 -1.24 -11.54 -7.52
C THR A 243 -1.19 -12.66 -6.48
N ILE A 244 -1.82 -13.80 -6.75
CA ILE A 244 -1.82 -14.95 -5.84
C ILE A 244 -0.40 -15.50 -5.66
N MET A 245 0.38 -15.62 -6.75
CA MET A 245 1.77 -16.07 -6.66
C MET A 245 2.61 -15.11 -5.82
N SER A 246 2.49 -13.80 -6.08
CA SER A 246 3.18 -12.75 -5.30
C SER A 246 2.80 -12.81 -3.82
N TYR A 247 1.53 -13.06 -3.51
CA TYR A 247 1.03 -13.22 -2.15
C TYR A 247 1.64 -14.44 -1.46
N LEU A 248 1.66 -15.60 -2.12
CA LEU A 248 2.24 -16.83 -1.57
C LEU A 248 3.75 -16.69 -1.31
N VAL A 249 4.48 -16.04 -2.23
CA VAL A 249 5.91 -15.76 -2.05
C VAL A 249 6.14 -14.79 -0.89
N SER A 250 5.27 -13.80 -0.73
CA SER A 250 5.34 -12.85 0.39
C SER A 250 5.03 -13.53 1.73
N LEU A 251 4.04 -14.43 1.79
CA LEU A 251 3.75 -15.24 2.97
C LEU A 251 4.92 -16.16 3.33
N LEU A 252 5.52 -16.81 2.34
CA LEU A 252 6.69 -17.64 2.57
C LEU A 252 7.85 -16.80 3.14
N SER A 253 8.07 -15.61 2.58
CA SER A 253 9.07 -14.67 3.09
C SER A 253 8.76 -14.26 4.53
N ALA A 254 7.49 -13.99 4.86
CA ALA A 254 7.03 -13.67 6.21
C ALA A 254 7.29 -14.82 7.20
N ALA A 255 6.93 -16.05 6.86
CA ALA A 255 7.19 -17.23 7.68
C ALA A 255 8.69 -17.43 7.94
N ILE A 256 9.51 -17.29 6.89
CA ILE A 256 10.98 -17.39 7.00
C ILE A 256 11.53 -16.28 7.90
N MET A 257 11.03 -15.04 7.78
CA MET A 257 11.44 -13.94 8.65
C MET A 257 11.08 -14.19 10.12
N LEU A 258 9.86 -14.65 10.41
CA LEU A 258 9.45 -14.96 11.79
C LEU A 258 10.29 -16.08 12.40
N TRP A 259 10.59 -17.12 11.61
CA TRP A 259 11.50 -18.17 12.02
C TRP A 259 12.93 -17.65 12.24
N PHE A 260 13.44 -16.82 11.31
CA PHE A 260 14.78 -16.23 11.40
C PHE A 260 14.97 -15.37 12.65
N PHE A 261 13.95 -14.59 13.02
CA PHE A 261 13.93 -13.77 14.23
C PHE A 261 13.55 -14.53 15.51
N GLN A 262 13.44 -15.87 15.44
CA GLN A 262 13.09 -16.72 16.58
C GLN A 262 11.73 -16.39 17.21
N LYS A 263 10.81 -15.79 16.45
CA LYS A 263 9.41 -15.60 16.85
C LYS A 263 8.58 -16.86 16.69
N LEU A 264 9.03 -17.77 15.82
CA LEU A 264 8.46 -19.10 15.62
C LEU A 264 9.57 -20.15 15.69
N THR A 265 9.32 -21.20 16.45
CA THR A 265 10.19 -22.37 16.60
C THR A 265 9.52 -23.61 16.00
N PHE A 266 10.30 -24.66 15.73
CA PHE A 266 9.78 -25.91 15.18
C PHE A 266 8.92 -26.71 16.18
N ASP A 267 9.01 -26.38 17.46
CA ASP A 267 8.20 -27.01 18.52
C ASP A 267 6.82 -26.36 18.65
N ASP A 268 6.60 -25.20 18.01
CA ASP A 268 5.34 -24.46 18.09
C ASP A 268 4.23 -25.13 17.25
N PRO A 269 2.96 -25.03 17.70
CA PRO A 269 1.83 -25.55 16.93
C PRO A 269 1.72 -24.92 15.54
N TRP A 270 1.31 -25.71 14.55
CA TRP A 270 1.11 -25.23 13.17
C TRP A 270 0.10 -24.08 13.05
N THR A 271 -0.87 -24.01 13.98
CA THR A 271 -1.83 -22.91 14.05
C THR A 271 -1.12 -21.60 14.34
N MET A 272 -0.18 -21.59 15.28
CA MET A 272 0.61 -20.40 15.63
C MET A 272 1.41 -19.91 14.41
N TRP A 273 2.05 -20.83 13.68
CA TRP A 273 2.74 -20.53 12.42
C TRP A 273 1.82 -19.85 11.42
N LEU A 274 0.62 -20.39 11.21
CA LEU A 274 -0.35 -19.83 10.27
C LEU A 274 -0.78 -18.41 10.71
N GLU A 275 -1.17 -18.23 11.96
CA GLU A 275 -1.70 -16.94 12.45
C GLU A 275 -0.68 -15.82 12.37
N HIS A 276 0.56 -16.09 12.83
CA HIS A 276 1.62 -15.10 12.83
C HIS A 276 2.06 -14.77 11.39
N THR A 277 2.15 -15.79 10.53
CA THR A 277 2.49 -15.60 9.12
C THR A 277 1.41 -14.81 8.38
N LEU A 278 0.12 -15.02 8.69
CA LEU A 278 -0.96 -14.25 8.07
C LEU A 278 -0.94 -12.77 8.48
N ILE A 279 -0.63 -12.49 9.74
CA ILE A 279 -0.54 -11.12 10.26
C ILE A 279 0.64 -10.38 9.65
N LEU A 280 1.84 -10.97 9.65
CA LEU A 280 2.99 -10.39 8.95
C LEU A 280 2.82 -10.45 7.42
N GLY A 281 1.93 -11.31 6.93
CA GLY A 281 1.64 -11.50 5.52
C GLY A 281 1.09 -10.26 4.83
N LEU A 282 0.25 -9.48 5.51
CA LEU A 282 -0.29 -8.23 4.96
C LEU A 282 0.82 -7.21 4.64
N PRO A 283 1.67 -6.80 5.59
CA PRO A 283 2.78 -5.90 5.31
C PRO A 283 3.79 -6.49 4.32
N ALA A 284 4.14 -7.77 4.45
CA ALA A 284 5.05 -8.44 3.52
C ALA A 284 4.50 -8.44 2.07
N THR A 285 3.20 -8.64 1.88
CA THR A 285 2.58 -8.63 0.54
C THR A 285 2.59 -7.24 -0.08
N ILE A 286 2.38 -6.20 0.72
CA ILE A 286 2.44 -4.80 0.28
C ILE A 286 3.87 -4.48 -0.19
N GLY A 287 4.88 -4.88 0.59
CA GLY A 287 6.28 -4.76 0.19
C GLY A 287 6.61 -5.56 -1.07
N GLY A 288 6.17 -6.81 -1.16
CA GLY A 288 6.43 -7.68 -2.31
C GLY A 288 5.77 -7.19 -3.60
N ALA A 289 4.59 -6.57 -3.50
CA ALA A 289 3.94 -5.89 -4.62
C ALA A 289 4.74 -4.68 -5.10
N ALA A 290 5.27 -3.85 -4.19
CA ALA A 290 6.13 -2.73 -4.55
C ALA A 290 7.49 -3.13 -5.10
N GLY A 291 8.11 -4.20 -4.58
CA GLY A 291 9.37 -4.70 -5.10
C GLY A 291 9.28 -5.01 -6.60
N ARG A 292 8.18 -5.63 -7.03
CA ARG A 292 7.89 -5.89 -8.45
C ARG A 292 7.65 -4.67 -9.32
N LEU A 293 7.38 -3.50 -8.73
CA LEU A 293 7.24 -2.25 -9.46
C LEU A 293 8.56 -1.50 -9.64
N ALA A 294 9.59 -1.89 -8.88
CA ALA A 294 10.90 -1.27 -8.94
C ALA A 294 11.80 -1.87 -10.05
N ILE A 295 11.40 -3.00 -10.65
CA ILE A 295 12.15 -3.73 -11.69
C ILE A 295 11.53 -3.50 -13.07
#